data_AF-G0P1L1-F1
#
_entry.id   AF-G0P1L1-F1
#
_cell.length_a   1.000
_cell.length_b   1.000
_cell.length_c   1.000
_cell.angle_alpha   90.00
_cell.angle_beta   90.00
_cell.angle_gamma   90.00
#
_symmetry.space_group_name_H-M   'P 1'
#
loop_
_entity.id
_entity.type
_entity.pdbx_description
1 polymer ?
#
loop_
_entity_poly.entity_id
_entity_poly.type
_entity_poly.pdbx_seq_one_letter_code
_entity_poly.pdbx_strand_id
1 'polypeptide(L)'
;MNGNVKESFKNSANKQESLKCNICCKLYSDTISSCINQILTECGHTLCHSCAETLQKRSPGQIDNPFDRKTTKVKVEKLHKNFAIINLIRENSDDEKPAMRAPDHGTSLRKKHGASQTLRAEPSNESLLSDVNSYRFIHFT
;
A
#
# COMPACT_ATOMS: atom_id res chain seq x y z
N MET A 1 -43.97 -9.37 -16.05
CA MET A 1 -42.52 -9.15 -16.17
C MET A 1 -42.13 -8.07 -15.17
N ASN A 2 -41.64 -8.42 -13.97
CA ASN A 2 -41.21 -7.41 -12.99
C ASN A 2 -39.77 -7.68 -12.58
N GLY A 3 -38.87 -6.85 -13.10
CA GLY A 3 -37.43 -6.90 -12.90
C GLY A 3 -36.97 -6.22 -11.60
N ASN A 4 -36.16 -6.98 -10.87
CA ASN A 4 -35.00 -6.66 -10.04
C ASN A 4 -34.63 -5.17 -9.75
N VAL A 5 -34.63 -4.78 -8.46
CA VAL A 5 -34.00 -3.52 -7.96
C VAL A 5 -33.19 -3.73 -6.66
N LYS A 6 -33.03 -4.96 -6.13
CA LYS A 6 -32.41 -5.18 -4.81
C LYS A 6 -30.94 -5.61 -4.84
N GLU A 7 -30.31 -5.66 -6.01
CA GLU A 7 -29.00 -6.28 -6.21
C GLU A 7 -27.82 -5.30 -6.31
N SER A 8 -28.06 -3.99 -6.22
CA SER A 8 -27.00 -2.98 -6.41
C SER A 8 -26.38 -2.44 -5.11
N PHE A 9 -26.97 -2.69 -3.94
CA PHE A 9 -26.47 -2.15 -2.65
C PHE A 9 -25.69 -3.16 -1.78
N LYS A 10 -25.49 -4.39 -2.23
CA LYS A 10 -24.82 -5.46 -1.44
C LYS A 10 -23.34 -5.69 -1.77
N ASN A 11 -22.78 -5.02 -2.80
CA ASN A 11 -21.43 -5.32 -3.26
C ASN A 11 -20.31 -4.57 -2.52
N SER A 12 -20.54 -3.36 -2.02
CA SER A 12 -19.48 -2.54 -1.42
C SER A 12 -19.14 -2.97 0.02
N ALA A 13 -20.13 -3.42 0.79
CA ALA A 13 -19.92 -3.86 2.18
C ALA A 13 -19.15 -5.19 2.27
N ASN A 14 -19.30 -6.08 1.30
CA ASN A 14 -18.62 -7.38 1.27
C ASN A 14 -17.14 -7.24 0.84
N LYS A 15 -16.82 -6.27 -0.04
CA LYS A 15 -15.46 -6.05 -0.54
C LYS A 15 -14.48 -5.60 0.56
N GLN A 16 -14.98 -4.92 1.60
CA GLN A 16 -14.13 -4.47 2.71
C GLN A 16 -13.85 -5.57 3.75
N GLU A 17 -14.67 -6.64 3.79
CA GLU A 17 -14.45 -7.74 4.73
C GLU A 17 -13.20 -8.56 4.41
N SER A 18 -12.80 -8.65 3.14
CA SER A 18 -11.58 -9.34 2.72
C SER A 18 -10.32 -8.48 2.86
N LEU A 19 -10.47 -7.18 3.13
CA LEU A 19 -9.37 -6.21 3.27
C LEU A 19 -9.07 -5.85 4.73
N LYS A 20 -9.54 -6.65 5.70
CA LYS A 20 -9.21 -6.50 7.13
C LYS A 20 -8.42 -7.69 7.66
N CYS A 21 -7.61 -7.43 8.67
CA CYS A 21 -6.91 -8.49 9.38
C CYS A 21 -7.87 -9.33 10.22
N ASN A 22 -7.83 -10.66 10.06
CA ASN A 22 -8.68 -11.59 10.82
C ASN A 22 -8.33 -11.70 12.31
N ILE A 23 -7.23 -11.08 12.77
CA ILE A 23 -6.84 -11.08 14.20
C ILE A 23 -7.32 -9.81 14.89
N CYS A 24 -6.98 -8.63 14.36
CA CYS A 24 -7.31 -7.34 14.99
C CYS A 24 -8.49 -6.59 14.36
N CYS A 25 -9.08 -7.15 13.29
CA CYS A 25 -10.20 -6.59 12.54
C CYS A 25 -9.95 -5.19 11.93
N LYS A 26 -8.71 -4.70 11.93
CA LYS A 26 -8.34 -3.44 11.29
C LYS A 26 -8.17 -3.63 9.79
N LEU A 27 -8.59 -2.63 9.02
CA LEU A 27 -8.33 -2.57 7.59
C LEU A 27 -6.83 -2.57 7.33
N TYR A 28 -6.43 -3.34 6.32
CA TYR A 28 -5.08 -3.29 5.79
C TYR A 28 -4.84 -1.93 5.14
N SER A 29 -3.58 -1.51 5.12
CA SER A 29 -3.15 -0.26 4.51
C SER A 29 -1.78 -0.48 3.86
N ASP A 30 -1.53 0.17 2.74
CA ASP A 30 -0.23 0.15 2.08
C ASP A 30 0.69 1.30 2.55
N THR A 31 0.14 2.27 3.29
CA THR A 31 0.86 3.45 3.84
C THR A 31 1.15 3.33 5.33
N ILE A 32 0.24 2.75 6.12
CA ILE A 32 0.39 2.62 7.58
C ILE A 32 1.14 1.33 7.89
N SER A 33 2.40 1.43 8.35
CA SER A 33 3.30 0.30 8.59
C SER A 33 2.70 -0.82 9.45
N SER A 34 2.00 -0.46 10.54
CA SER A 34 1.38 -1.42 11.46
C SER A 34 0.20 -2.20 10.87
N CYS A 35 -0.40 -1.65 9.79
CA CYS A 35 -1.51 -2.22 9.04
C CYS A 35 -1.07 -2.84 7.71
N ILE A 36 0.22 -2.78 7.35
CA ILE A 36 0.76 -3.47 6.17
C ILE A 36 0.54 -4.97 6.36
N ASN A 37 -0.01 -5.60 5.34
CA ASN A 37 -0.29 -7.02 5.29
C ASN A 37 0.95 -7.84 4.88
N GLN A 38 1.22 -8.93 5.58
CA GLN A 38 2.36 -9.81 5.39
C GLN A 38 1.92 -11.27 5.31
N ILE A 39 2.55 -12.04 4.42
CA ILE A 39 2.26 -13.46 4.17
C ILE A 39 3.18 -14.33 5.03
N LEU A 40 2.59 -15.27 5.76
CA LEU A 40 3.32 -16.36 6.40
C LEU A 40 3.65 -17.45 5.36
N THR A 41 4.92 -17.63 5.04
CA THR A 41 5.36 -18.47 3.90
C THR A 41 5.00 -19.94 4.06
N GLU A 42 4.91 -20.44 5.28
CA GLU A 42 4.61 -21.86 5.55
C GLU A 42 3.13 -22.22 5.32
N CYS A 43 2.25 -21.22 5.26
CA CYS A 43 0.81 -21.48 5.19
C CYS A 43 -0.01 -20.58 4.26
N GLY A 44 0.57 -19.48 3.76
CA GLY A 44 -0.11 -18.52 2.89
C GLY A 44 -1.08 -17.59 3.61
N HIS A 45 -1.31 -17.74 4.92
CA HIS A 45 -2.15 -16.82 5.67
C HIS A 45 -1.53 -15.42 5.73
N THR A 46 -2.40 -14.41 5.65
CA THR A 46 -2.00 -13.00 5.67
C THR A 46 -2.35 -12.36 7.02
N LEU A 47 -1.39 -11.70 7.65
CA LEU A 47 -1.55 -10.97 8.90
C LEU A 47 -1.14 -9.50 8.70
N CYS A 48 -1.62 -8.58 9.54
CA CYS A 48 -1.00 -7.25 9.55
C CYS A 48 0.32 -7.29 10.32
N HIS A 49 1.22 -6.35 10.03
CA HIS A 49 2.54 -6.25 10.62
C HIS A 49 2.49 -6.23 12.16
N SER A 50 1.62 -5.42 12.74
CA SER A 50 1.45 -5.34 14.21
C SER A 50 1.00 -6.66 14.85
N CYS A 51 0.15 -7.44 14.17
CA CYS A 51 -0.21 -8.77 14.63
C CYS A 51 0.95 -9.75 14.51
N ALA A 52 1.73 -9.70 13.42
CA ALA A 52 2.91 -10.53 13.24
C ALA A 52 3.97 -10.24 14.33
N GLU A 53 4.24 -8.97 14.64
CA GLU A 53 5.11 -8.57 15.76
C GLU A 53 4.59 -9.09 17.10
N THR A 54 3.28 -8.96 17.36
CA THR A 54 2.67 -9.41 18.61
C THR A 54 2.81 -10.92 18.79
N LEU A 55 2.66 -11.69 17.72
CA LEU A 55 2.86 -13.14 17.75
C LEU A 55 4.33 -13.49 17.95
N GLN A 56 5.25 -12.79 17.26
CA GLN A 56 6.69 -13.04 17.40
C GLN A 56 7.22 -12.70 18.80
N LYS A 57 6.65 -11.72 19.49
CA LYS A 57 6.99 -11.41 20.90
C LYS A 57 6.72 -12.58 21.84
N ARG A 58 5.78 -13.48 21.51
CA ARG A 58 5.50 -14.69 22.31
C ARG A 58 6.53 -15.79 22.09
N SER A 59 7.18 -15.81 20.93
CA SER A 59 8.17 -16.83 20.57
C SER A 59 9.24 -16.21 19.68
N PRO A 60 10.31 -15.64 20.25
CA PRO A 60 11.32 -14.91 19.50
C PRO A 60 11.90 -15.74 18.35
N GLY A 61 11.90 -15.17 17.15
CA GLY A 61 12.44 -15.80 15.94
C GLY A 61 11.45 -16.69 15.17
N GLN A 62 10.23 -16.88 15.66
CA GLN A 62 9.18 -17.61 14.94
C GLN A 62 7.80 -16.98 15.12
N ILE A 63 6.86 -17.37 14.28
CA ILE A 63 5.46 -16.93 14.32
C ILE A 63 4.57 -18.15 14.15
N ASP A 64 3.79 -18.44 15.18
CA ASP A 64 2.75 -19.48 15.12
C ASP A 64 1.44 -18.84 14.69
N ASN A 65 0.92 -19.26 13.54
CA ASN A 65 -0.35 -18.76 13.04
C ASN A 65 -1.51 -19.28 13.89
N PRO A 66 -2.42 -18.44 14.40
CA PRO A 66 -3.49 -18.88 15.30
C PRO A 66 -4.56 -19.77 14.65
N PHE A 67 -4.67 -19.75 13.32
CA PHE A 67 -5.74 -20.45 12.60
C PHE A 67 -5.40 -21.90 12.26
N ASP A 68 -4.17 -22.15 11.81
CA ASP A 68 -3.71 -23.48 11.37
C ASP A 68 -2.50 -24.00 12.17
N ARG A 69 -2.02 -23.23 13.14
CA ARG A 69 -0.89 -23.56 14.04
C ARG A 69 0.42 -23.86 13.31
N LYS A 70 0.57 -23.43 12.06
CA LYS A 70 1.83 -23.57 11.32
C LYS A 70 2.85 -22.52 11.78
N THR A 71 4.06 -22.97 12.04
CA THR A 71 5.18 -22.15 12.54
C THR A 71 6.02 -21.63 11.39
N THR A 72 6.09 -20.31 11.22
CA THR A 72 7.01 -19.66 10.28
C THR A 72 8.25 -19.18 11.01
N LYS A 73 9.43 -19.73 10.72
CA LYS A 73 10.70 -19.47 11.42
C LYS A 73 11.48 -18.30 10.80
N VAL A 74 10.89 -17.10 10.86
CA VAL A 74 11.44 -15.90 10.23
C VAL A 74 11.09 -14.67 11.06
N LYS A 75 11.96 -13.66 11.05
CA LYS A 75 11.66 -12.35 11.66
C LYS A 75 10.59 -11.61 10.87
N VAL A 76 9.77 -10.81 11.54
CA VAL A 76 8.66 -10.09 10.91
C VAL A 76 9.10 -9.19 9.76
N GLU A 77 10.28 -8.56 9.84
CA GLU A 77 10.79 -7.63 8.82
C GLU A 77 11.13 -8.34 7.50
N LYS A 78 11.32 -9.66 7.55
CA LYS A 78 11.61 -10.50 6.39
C LYS A 78 10.37 -11.14 5.78
N LEU A 79 9.18 -10.95 6.37
CA LEU A 79 7.94 -11.44 5.78
C LEU A 79 7.58 -10.62 4.54
N HIS A 80 7.17 -11.32 3.49
CA HIS A 80 6.75 -10.71 2.23
C HIS A 80 5.42 -10.00 2.40
N LYS A 81 5.28 -8.81 1.78
CA LYS A 81 4.00 -8.11 1.68
C LYS A 81 3.05 -8.89 0.76
N ASN A 82 1.76 -8.84 1.06
CA ASN A 82 0.75 -9.37 0.13
C ASN A 82 0.35 -8.28 -0.88
N PHE A 83 1.08 -8.23 -2.00
CA PHE A 83 0.87 -7.23 -3.05
C PHE A 83 -0.49 -7.35 -3.73
N ALA A 84 -1.11 -8.53 -3.77
CA ALA A 84 -2.45 -8.69 -4.34
C ALA A 84 -3.47 -7.86 -3.55
N ILE A 85 -3.46 -7.95 -2.22
CA ILE A 85 -4.34 -7.13 -1.36
C ILE A 85 -3.93 -5.65 -1.39
N ILE A 86 -2.63 -5.32 -1.45
CA ILE A 86 -2.19 -3.92 -1.58
C ILE A 86 -2.75 -3.28 -2.86
N ASN A 87 -2.68 -3.99 -3.99
CA ASN A 87 -3.23 -3.50 -5.25
C ASN A 87 -4.75 -3.30 -5.16
N LEU A 88 -5.46 -4.25 -4.54
CA LEU A 88 -6.90 -4.08 -4.27
C LEU A 88 -7.18 -2.83 -3.42
N ILE A 89 -6.39 -2.56 -2.39
CA ILE A 89 -6.57 -1.35 -1.55
C ILE A 89 -6.41 -0.08 -2.41
N ARG A 90 -5.39 -0.04 -3.26
CA ARG A 90 -5.11 1.11 -4.14
C ARG A 90 -6.23 1.35 -5.14
N GLU A 91 -6.69 0.29 -5.80
CA GLU A 91 -7.82 0.35 -6.73
C GLU A 91 -9.10 0.87 -6.07
N ASN A 92 -9.34 0.55 -4.79
CA ASN A 92 -10.50 1.08 -4.06
C ASN A 92 -10.29 2.52 -3.55
N SER A 93 -9.06 3.02 -3.45
CA SER A 93 -8.79 4.40 -3.01
C SER A 93 -8.90 5.43 -4.14
N ASP A 94 -8.78 5.00 -5.39
CA ASP A 94 -8.80 5.89 -6.56
C ASP A 94 -10.22 6.36 -6.95
N ASP A 95 -11.27 5.70 -6.42
CA ASP A 95 -12.67 6.10 -6.61
C ASP A 95 -13.11 7.27 -5.70
N GLU A 96 -12.30 7.63 -4.69
CA GLU A 96 -12.56 8.71 -3.72
C GLU A 96 -11.64 9.92 -3.99
N LYS A 97 -11.47 10.34 -5.25
CA LYS A 97 -10.86 11.65 -5.53
C LYS A 97 -11.95 12.73 -5.40
N PRO A 98 -12.00 13.55 -4.32
CA PRO A 98 -12.85 14.73 -4.34
C PRO A 98 -12.37 15.62 -5.48
N ALA A 99 -13.23 15.81 -6.48
CA ALA A 99 -13.09 16.86 -7.47
C ALA A 99 -13.25 18.22 -6.76
N MET A 100 -12.23 18.64 -6.01
CA MET A 100 -12.12 20.03 -5.60
C MET A 100 -11.82 20.85 -6.84
N ARG A 101 -12.85 21.63 -7.20
CA ARG A 101 -12.99 22.47 -8.38
C ARG A 101 -11.80 23.43 -8.51
N ALA A 102 -11.34 23.65 -9.73
CA ALA A 102 -10.39 24.70 -10.05
C ALA A 102 -10.92 26.09 -9.60
N PRO A 103 -10.07 27.02 -9.12
CA PRO A 103 -10.47 28.40 -8.94
C PRO A 103 -10.84 29.02 -10.29
N ASP A 104 -12.03 29.60 -10.35
CA ASP A 104 -12.52 30.40 -11.47
C ASP A 104 -11.58 31.60 -11.72
N HIS A 105 -11.17 31.75 -12.96
CA HIS A 105 -10.24 32.77 -13.43
C HIS A 105 -11.00 34.09 -13.67
N GLY A 106 -11.04 34.94 -12.63
CA GLY A 106 -11.45 36.33 -12.77
C GLY A 106 -10.37 37.15 -13.50
N THR A 107 -10.63 37.48 -14.77
CA THR A 107 -9.81 38.42 -15.56
C THR A 107 -9.84 39.82 -14.94
N SER A 108 -8.68 40.40 -14.61
CA SER A 108 -8.52 41.85 -14.44
C SER A 108 -7.18 42.33 -15.01
N LEU A 109 -7.29 43.11 -16.07
CA LEU A 109 -6.21 43.83 -16.75
C LEU A 109 -5.61 44.91 -15.84
N ARG A 110 -4.28 44.96 -15.70
CA ARG A 110 -3.55 46.23 -15.54
C ARG A 110 -2.13 46.17 -16.07
N LYS A 111 -1.72 47.31 -16.64
CA LYS A 111 -0.60 47.51 -17.58
C LYS A 111 0.79 47.48 -16.92
N LYS A 112 1.73 46.98 -17.75
CA LYS A 112 3.21 47.07 -17.85
C LYS A 112 3.91 48.17 -17.06
N HIS A 113 5.16 47.93 -16.61
CA HIS A 113 6.39 48.70 -16.92
C HIS A 113 7.63 48.05 -16.22
N GLY A 114 8.77 47.95 -16.92
CA GLY A 114 10.11 48.09 -16.31
C GLY A 114 11.07 46.87 -16.24
N ALA A 115 11.88 46.70 -17.28
CA ALA A 115 13.33 46.40 -17.35
C ALA A 115 14.12 45.49 -16.35
N SER A 116 15.02 44.69 -16.96
CA SER A 116 16.36 44.24 -16.50
C SER A 116 16.44 43.19 -15.37
N GLN A 117 17.39 42.26 -15.29
CA GLN A 117 18.44 41.69 -16.16
C GLN A 117 18.94 40.43 -15.38
N THR A 118 19.39 39.42 -16.13
CA THR A 118 20.17 38.20 -15.79
C THR A 118 20.64 37.95 -14.34
N LEU A 119 20.61 36.67 -13.91
CA LEU A 119 21.80 35.90 -13.49
C LEU A 119 21.44 34.40 -13.35
N ARG A 120 22.24 33.53 -13.98
CA ARG A 120 22.14 32.07 -13.91
C ARG A 120 22.73 31.58 -12.57
N ALA A 121 22.09 30.58 -11.96
CA ALA A 121 22.67 29.80 -10.88
C ALA A 121 22.76 28.33 -11.36
N GLU A 122 23.98 27.81 -11.44
CA GLU A 122 24.27 26.39 -11.63
C GLU A 122 24.24 25.68 -10.27
N PRO A 123 23.63 24.48 -10.14
CA PRO A 123 23.76 23.67 -8.93
C PRO A 123 24.97 22.73 -8.99
N SER A 124 25.72 22.66 -7.89
CA SER A 124 26.81 21.73 -7.65
C SER A 124 26.36 20.51 -6.81
N ASN A 125 26.85 19.32 -7.19
CA ASN A 125 26.88 18.01 -6.47
C ASN A 125 25.52 17.30 -6.30
N GLU A 126 25.35 15.97 -6.22
CA GLU A 126 26.20 14.77 -5.98
C GLU A 126 25.75 13.64 -6.96
N SER A 127 26.62 12.81 -7.55
CA SER A 127 27.32 11.63 -7.02
C SER A 127 26.44 10.39 -6.68
N LEU A 128 26.80 9.25 -7.29
CA LEU A 128 26.53 7.84 -6.94
C LEU A 128 25.16 7.21 -7.26
N LEU A 129 25.08 6.52 -8.41
CA LEU A 129 24.40 5.21 -8.51
C LEU A 129 25.17 4.30 -9.49
N SER A 130 26.19 3.62 -8.96
CA SER A 130 26.74 2.40 -9.56
C SER A 130 25.90 1.20 -9.14
N ASP A 131 25.54 0.38 -10.13
CA ASP A 131 25.46 -1.08 -10.09
C ASP A 131 24.73 -1.75 -8.90
N VAL A 132 23.54 -2.31 -9.14
CA VAL A 132 23.27 -3.77 -9.05
C VAL A 132 21.94 -4.06 -9.77
N ASN A 133 21.99 -4.67 -10.95
CA ASN A 133 20.81 -5.38 -11.47
C ASN A 133 21.26 -6.73 -12.06
N SER A 134 21.71 -7.62 -11.17
CA SER A 134 21.95 -9.02 -11.50
C SER A 134 20.69 -9.83 -11.13
N TYR A 135 19.71 -9.83 -12.02
CA TYR A 135 18.62 -10.82 -11.96
C TYR A 135 19.19 -12.16 -12.43
N ARG A 136 19.62 -12.96 -11.46
CA ARG A 136 20.02 -14.34 -11.70
C ARG A 136 18.76 -15.19 -11.78
N PHE A 137 18.35 -15.52 -13.01
CA PHE A 137 17.37 -16.56 -13.31
C PHE A 137 17.81 -17.88 -12.68
N ILE A 138 17.00 -18.42 -11.78
CA ILE A 138 17.20 -19.76 -11.22
C ILE A 138 16.45 -20.72 -12.16
N HIS A 139 17.20 -21.58 -12.83
CA HIS A 139 16.69 -22.70 -13.63
C HIS A 139 16.03 -23.72 -12.68
N PHE A 140 14.78 -24.08 -12.94
CA PHE A 140 14.18 -25.28 -12.36
C PHE A 140 14.63 -26.49 -13.18
N THR A 141 15.22 -27.47 -12.52
CA THR A 141 15.39 -28.84 -13.01
C THR A 141 14.21 -29.69 -12.56
#